data_AF-A0A951GDK6-F1
#
_entry.id   AF-A0A951GDK6-F1
#
_cell.length_a   1.000
_cell.length_b   1.000
_cell.length_c   1.000
_cell.angle_alpha   90.00
_cell.angle_beta   90.00
_cell.angle_gamma   90.00
#
_symmetry.space_group_name_H-M   'P 1'
#
loop_
_entity.id
_entity.type
_entity.pdbx_description
1 polymer ?
#
loop_
_entity_poly.entity_id
_entity_poly.type
_entity_poly.pdbx_seq_one_letter_code
_entity_poly.pdbx_strand_id
1 'polypeptide(L)'
;MPDTLTTNSQVIAAYRAATPGSAAAAEKASRLFPSGVTHDSRYIEPYGLYVTRAQGPRKWDVDGNCYVDYFGGHGALLLGHCHPKVVEAVNRQIKRGTHFGASHETEIAWAEWVMKLVPSAERVRFTSSGTEATMMAVRLARAFTGKWKLIRFKHHFHGWHDHMTSGYASHFDGSPT
;
A
#
# COMPACT_ATOMS: atom_id res chain seq x y z
N MET A 1 -0.12 25.74 11.21
CA MET A 1 0.05 25.57 12.67
C MET A 1 1.51 25.88 12.98
N PRO A 2 1.83 26.77 13.94
CA PRO A 2 3.21 27.07 14.25
C PRO A 2 3.91 25.88 14.95
N ASP A 3 5.17 25.71 14.59
CA ASP A 3 6.10 24.62 14.84
C ASP A 3 6.62 24.55 16.30
N THR A 4 5.71 24.61 17.29
CA THR A 4 6.09 24.82 18.70
C THR A 4 6.20 23.53 19.55
N LEU A 5 5.85 22.36 19.02
CA LEU A 5 5.86 21.10 19.78
C LEU A 5 7.05 20.18 19.48
N THR A 6 7.82 20.42 18.41
CA THR A 6 8.82 19.47 17.92
C THR A 6 10.24 19.73 18.43
N THR A 7 10.56 20.95 18.86
CA THR A 7 11.95 21.38 19.11
C THR A 7 12.54 20.89 20.44
N ASN A 8 11.73 20.59 21.44
CA ASN A 8 12.18 20.11 22.76
C ASN A 8 11.82 18.64 23.07
N SER A 9 11.30 17.89 22.09
CA SER A 9 10.92 16.50 22.31
C SER A 9 12.16 15.59 22.32
N GLN A 10 12.42 14.94 23.46
CA GLN A 10 13.49 13.94 23.60
C GLN A 10 13.29 12.76 22.64
N VAL A 11 12.04 12.38 22.36
CA VAL A 11 11.70 11.32 21.41
C VAL A 11 12.08 11.71 19.99
N ILE A 12 11.75 12.94 19.57
CA ILE A 12 12.11 13.44 18.23
C ILE A 12 13.62 13.60 18.11
N ALA A 13 14.30 14.11 19.15
CA ALA A 13 15.75 14.24 19.15
C ALA A 13 16.44 12.87 19.02
N ALA A 14 16.02 11.87 19.79
CA ALA A 14 16.52 10.50 19.71
C ALA A 14 16.23 9.86 18.33
N TYR A 15 15.01 10.04 17.79
CA TYR A 15 14.64 9.57 16.46
C TYR A 15 15.57 10.15 15.39
N ARG A 16 15.80 11.48 15.41
CA ARG A 16 16.68 12.16 14.47
C ARG A 16 18.13 11.70 14.57
N ALA A 17 18.62 11.51 15.79
CA ALA A 17 19.98 11.00 16.04
C ALA A 17 20.15 9.57 15.53
N ALA A 18 19.11 8.73 15.64
CA ALA A 18 19.15 7.34 15.19
C ALA A 18 18.93 7.16 13.67
N THR A 19 18.34 8.14 12.98
CA THR A 19 17.91 8.01 11.57
C THR A 19 18.42 9.14 10.65
N PRO A 20 19.71 9.56 10.72
CA PRO A 20 20.21 10.70 9.96
C PRO A 20 20.17 10.50 8.43
N GLY A 21 20.37 9.28 7.94
CA GLY A 21 20.27 8.93 6.53
C GLY A 21 18.83 9.03 6.02
N SER A 22 17.86 8.60 6.83
CA SER A 22 16.43 8.79 6.51
C SER A 22 16.07 10.28 6.43
N ALA A 23 16.63 11.11 7.31
CA ALA A 23 16.46 12.57 7.28
C ALA A 23 16.94 13.17 5.96
N ALA A 24 18.17 12.83 5.54
CA ALA A 24 18.76 13.33 4.31
C ALA A 24 17.97 12.89 3.07
N ALA A 25 17.48 11.64 3.06
CA ALA A 25 16.64 11.13 1.98
C ALA A 25 15.29 11.85 1.92
N ALA A 26 14.66 12.14 3.06
CA ALA A 26 13.42 12.89 3.15
C ALA A 26 13.59 14.34 2.65
N GLU A 27 14.69 15.00 2.97
CA GLU A 27 15.00 16.34 2.46
C GLU A 27 15.15 16.33 0.94
N LYS A 28 15.78 15.31 0.37
CA LYS A 28 15.85 15.17 -1.08
C LYS A 28 14.46 14.96 -1.68
N ALA A 29 13.65 14.10 -1.07
CA ALA A 29 12.31 13.78 -1.56
C ALA A 29 11.34 14.97 -1.49
N SER A 30 11.45 15.84 -0.48
CA SER A 30 10.59 17.04 -0.36
C SER A 30 10.78 18.04 -1.50
N ARG A 31 11.92 17.99 -2.19
CA ARG A 31 12.20 18.78 -3.40
C ARG A 31 11.64 18.15 -4.68
N LEU A 32 11.24 16.88 -4.63
CA LEU A 32 10.81 16.10 -5.79
C LEU A 32 9.32 15.77 -5.77
N PHE A 33 8.76 15.52 -4.59
CA PHE A 33 7.39 15.06 -4.41
C PHE A 33 6.61 16.01 -3.50
N PRO A 34 5.33 16.29 -3.79
CA PRO A 34 4.45 16.96 -2.84
C PRO A 34 4.48 16.26 -1.48
N SER A 35 4.63 17.03 -0.41
CA SER A 35 4.77 16.51 0.97
C SER A 35 5.93 15.52 1.18
N GLY A 36 6.89 15.43 0.23
CA GLY A 36 8.04 14.53 0.30
C GLY A 36 7.73 13.04 0.18
N VAL A 37 6.54 12.66 -0.28
CA VAL A 37 6.08 11.26 -0.36
C VAL A 37 5.31 10.99 -1.65
N THR A 38 5.22 9.70 -2.03
CA THR A 38 4.42 9.24 -3.19
C THR A 38 3.19 8.42 -2.79
N HIS A 39 2.90 8.38 -1.49
CA HIS A 39 1.74 7.70 -0.93
C HIS A 39 1.41 8.34 0.43
N ASP A 40 0.22 8.89 0.58
CA ASP A 40 -0.15 9.72 1.73
C ASP A 40 -0.01 8.99 3.08
N SER A 41 -0.26 7.68 3.13
CA SER A 41 -0.07 6.88 4.37
C SER A 41 1.38 6.81 4.87
N ARG A 42 2.35 7.29 4.09
CA ARG A 42 3.76 7.32 4.48
C ARG A 42 4.18 8.67 5.08
N TYR A 43 3.30 9.67 5.04
CA TYR A 43 3.59 10.97 5.65
C TYR A 43 3.61 10.83 7.17
N ILE A 44 4.70 11.27 7.79
CA ILE A 44 4.87 11.33 9.23
C ILE A 44 5.88 12.44 9.55
N GLU A 45 5.68 13.13 10.68
CA GLU A 45 6.62 14.14 11.17
C GLU A 45 7.57 13.52 12.22
N PRO A 46 8.86 13.89 12.23
CA PRO A 46 9.48 14.91 11.37
C PRO A 46 9.79 14.44 9.94
N TYR A 47 9.89 13.13 9.71
CA TYR A 47 10.03 12.49 8.41
C TYR A 47 9.88 10.97 8.57
N GLY A 48 9.56 10.25 7.50
CA GLY A 48 9.46 8.78 7.48
C GLY A 48 10.82 8.07 7.33
N LEU A 49 10.86 6.81 7.76
CA LEU A 49 12.00 5.92 7.56
C LEU A 49 12.19 5.60 6.07
N TYR A 50 13.44 5.59 5.62
CA TYR A 50 13.81 5.07 4.30
C TYR A 50 14.35 3.66 4.44
N VAL A 51 13.68 2.68 3.83
CA VAL A 51 14.00 1.24 3.96
C VAL A 51 14.91 0.79 2.82
N THR A 52 15.98 0.07 3.14
CA THR A 52 16.92 -0.49 2.14
C THR A 52 16.71 -1.98 1.91
N ARG A 53 16.26 -2.70 2.93
CA ARG A 53 16.08 -4.16 2.88
C ARG A 53 14.94 -4.59 3.78
N ALA A 54 14.27 -5.68 3.41
CA ALA A 54 13.36 -6.40 4.29
C ALA A 54 13.44 -7.91 4.03
N GLN A 55 13.22 -8.71 5.07
CA GLN A 55 13.27 -10.17 5.01
C GLN A 55 12.50 -10.77 6.18
N GLY A 56 11.65 -11.76 5.88
CA GLY A 56 10.77 -12.38 6.88
C GLY A 56 9.92 -11.32 7.58
N PRO A 57 9.89 -11.27 8.92
CA PRO A 57 9.11 -10.30 9.68
C PRO A 57 9.85 -8.98 9.94
N ARG A 58 11.00 -8.72 9.29
CA ARG A 58 11.87 -7.59 9.62
C ARG A 58 12.15 -6.69 8.42
N LYS A 59 12.41 -5.41 8.70
CA LYS A 59 12.92 -4.42 7.73
C LYS A 59 14.07 -3.61 8.33
N TRP A 60 14.97 -3.14 7.47
CA TRP A 60 16.13 -2.34 7.82
C TRP A 60 16.08 -1.00 7.09
N ASP A 61 16.31 0.08 7.82
CA ASP A 61 16.40 1.41 7.21
C ASP A 61 17.77 1.65 6.52
N VAL A 62 17.95 2.85 5.97
CA VAL A 62 19.21 3.30 5.36
C VAL A 62 20.35 3.50 6.36
N ASP A 63 20.02 3.61 7.64
CA ASP A 63 20.96 3.79 8.75
C ASP A 63 21.38 2.44 9.37
N GLY A 64 20.78 1.33 8.91
CA GLY A 64 21.08 -0.03 9.36
C GLY A 64 20.24 -0.50 10.56
N ASN A 65 19.31 0.33 11.05
CA ASN A 65 18.43 -0.02 12.16
C ASN A 65 17.47 -1.14 11.74
N CYS A 66 17.30 -2.15 12.59
CA CYS A 66 16.41 -3.28 12.34
C CYS A 66 15.09 -3.12 13.10
N TYR A 67 13.97 -3.28 12.39
CA TYR A 67 12.62 -3.22 12.94
C TYR A 67 11.88 -4.54 12.72
N VAL A 68 11.03 -4.93 13.69
CA VAL A 68 9.98 -5.92 13.46
C VAL A 68 8.81 -5.22 12.76
N ASP A 69 8.40 -5.70 11.60
CA ASP A 69 7.44 -5.02 10.74
C ASP A 69 6.01 -5.50 10.98
N TYR A 70 5.29 -4.83 11.88
CA TYR A 70 3.88 -5.10 12.14
C TYR A 70 2.91 -4.52 11.11
N PHE A 71 3.42 -3.75 10.14
CA PHE A 71 2.59 -3.05 9.15
C PHE A 71 2.62 -3.72 7.76
N GLY A 72 3.46 -4.74 7.58
CA GLY A 72 3.87 -5.38 6.32
C GLY A 72 2.89 -5.23 5.14
N GLY A 73 3.25 -4.36 4.19
CA GLY A 73 2.51 -4.17 2.94
C GLY A 73 1.06 -3.70 3.10
N HIS A 74 0.68 -3.09 4.23
CA HIS A 74 -0.70 -2.78 4.58
C HIS A 74 -1.59 -4.04 4.58
N GLY A 75 -1.03 -5.17 5.04
CA GLY A 75 -1.68 -6.48 5.05
C GLY A 75 -1.41 -7.35 3.82
N ALA A 76 -0.88 -6.79 2.73
CA ALA A 76 -0.59 -7.57 1.51
C ALA A 76 0.55 -8.59 1.68
N LEU A 77 1.48 -8.35 2.62
CA LEU A 77 2.61 -9.23 2.88
C LEU A 77 2.30 -10.25 3.97
N LEU A 78 1.18 -10.98 3.80
CA LEU A 78 0.73 -12.00 4.76
C LEU A 78 1.82 -13.04 5.10
N LEU A 79 2.65 -13.39 4.11
CA LEU A 79 3.74 -14.36 4.26
C LEU A 79 5.08 -13.72 4.69
N GLY A 80 5.08 -12.43 5.01
CA GLY A 80 6.28 -11.64 5.29
C GLY A 80 7.07 -11.26 4.05
N HIS A 81 8.17 -10.54 4.26
CA HIS A 81 9.06 -10.06 3.21
C HIS A 81 9.89 -11.21 2.62
N CYS A 82 10.03 -11.25 1.29
CA CYS A 82 10.91 -12.19 0.59
C CYS A 82 10.67 -13.68 0.93
N HIS A 83 9.40 -14.10 1.11
CA HIS A 83 9.09 -15.50 1.36
C HIS A 83 9.67 -16.41 0.25
N PRO A 84 10.50 -17.44 0.57
CA PRO A 84 11.29 -18.17 -0.43
C PRO A 84 10.49 -18.71 -1.62
N LYS A 85 9.31 -19.31 -1.35
CA LYS A 85 8.43 -19.84 -2.41
C LYS A 85 7.87 -18.75 -3.34
N VAL A 86 7.62 -17.54 -2.83
CA VAL A 86 7.12 -16.41 -3.63
C VAL A 86 8.26 -15.89 -4.52
N VAL A 87 9.45 -15.71 -3.93
CA VAL A 87 10.65 -15.28 -4.67
C VAL A 87 11.00 -16.27 -5.77
N GLU A 88 10.97 -17.57 -5.49
CA GLU A 88 11.22 -18.62 -6.49
C GLU A 88 10.19 -18.58 -7.63
N ALA A 89 8.89 -18.44 -7.31
CA ALA A 89 7.83 -18.35 -8.32
C ALA A 89 8.03 -17.13 -9.25
N VAL A 90 8.33 -15.96 -8.68
CA VAL A 90 8.62 -14.73 -9.44
C VAL A 90 9.87 -14.92 -10.31
N ASN A 91 10.96 -15.47 -9.76
CA ASN A 91 12.19 -15.71 -10.51
C ASN A 91 12.02 -16.71 -11.66
N ARG A 92 11.14 -17.70 -11.51
CA ARG A 92 10.78 -18.62 -12.60
C ARG A 92 10.00 -17.90 -13.69
N GLN A 93 9.03 -17.06 -13.30
CA GLN A 93 8.18 -16.34 -14.25
C GLN A 93 8.95 -15.28 -15.02
N ILE A 94 9.82 -14.49 -14.37
CA ILE A 94 10.53 -13.39 -15.04
C ILE A 94 11.44 -13.88 -16.18
N LYS A 95 11.97 -15.10 -16.08
CA LYS A 95 12.74 -15.77 -17.14
C LYS A 95 11.90 -16.16 -18.36
N ARG A 96 10.58 -16.25 -18.20
CA ARG A 96 9.63 -16.51 -19.29
C ARG A 96 9.06 -15.23 -19.88
N GLY A 97 9.21 -14.10 -19.18
CA GLY A 97 8.72 -12.77 -19.54
C GLY A 97 7.56 -12.29 -18.66
N THR A 98 7.28 -10.98 -18.71
CA THR A 98 6.30 -10.28 -17.87
C THR A 98 5.14 -9.66 -18.64
N HIS A 99 5.25 -9.55 -19.96
CA HIS A 99 4.23 -8.96 -20.82
C HIS A 99 4.23 -9.66 -22.19
N PHE A 100 3.26 -10.55 -22.40
CA PHE A 100 3.18 -11.34 -23.64
C PHE A 100 2.36 -10.69 -24.74
N GLY A 101 1.59 -9.64 -24.43
CA GLY A 101 0.57 -9.12 -25.35
C GLY A 101 -0.52 -10.16 -25.69
N ALA A 102 -0.64 -11.23 -24.89
CA ALA A 102 -1.53 -12.37 -25.11
C ALA A 102 -1.86 -13.05 -23.77
N SER A 103 -2.90 -13.89 -23.78
CA SER A 103 -3.32 -14.74 -22.65
C SER A 103 -2.30 -15.83 -22.30
N HIS A 104 -2.37 -16.34 -21.07
CA HIS A 104 -1.47 -17.39 -20.59
C HIS A 104 -2.09 -18.26 -19.48
N GLU A 105 -1.68 -19.53 -19.42
CA GLU A 105 -2.28 -20.54 -18.50
C GLU A 105 -2.28 -20.15 -17.03
N THR A 106 -1.29 -19.39 -16.57
CA THR A 106 -1.23 -18.96 -15.17
C THR A 106 -2.34 -18.00 -14.76
N GLU A 107 -2.97 -17.27 -15.70
CA GLU A 107 -4.14 -16.44 -15.38
C GLU A 107 -5.39 -17.30 -15.14
N ILE A 108 -5.52 -18.42 -15.85
CA ILE A 108 -6.61 -19.41 -15.67
C ILE A 108 -6.46 -20.07 -14.29
N ALA A 109 -5.27 -20.59 -13.99
CA ALA A 109 -4.99 -21.23 -12.71
C ALA A 109 -5.22 -20.26 -11.52
N TRP A 110 -4.89 -18.97 -11.69
CA TRP A 110 -5.17 -17.97 -10.66
C TRP A 110 -6.68 -17.74 -10.49
N ALA A 111 -7.44 -17.66 -11.58
CA ALA A 111 -8.89 -17.48 -11.52
C ALA A 111 -9.58 -18.63 -10.78
N GLU A 112 -9.17 -19.89 -11.05
CA GLU A 112 -9.68 -21.08 -10.35
C GLU A 112 -9.45 -20.99 -8.84
N TRP A 113 -8.25 -20.58 -8.40
CA TRP A 113 -7.95 -20.39 -6.98
C TRP A 113 -8.80 -19.31 -6.34
N VAL A 114 -9.01 -18.17 -7.02
CA VAL A 114 -9.84 -17.08 -6.51
C VAL A 114 -11.29 -17.54 -6.36
N MET A 115 -11.85 -18.19 -7.37
CA MET A 115 -13.24 -18.69 -7.32
C MET A 115 -13.42 -19.77 -6.25
N LYS A 116 -12.40 -20.59 -6.00
CA LYS A 116 -12.40 -21.56 -4.89
C LYS A 116 -12.42 -20.90 -3.53
N LEU A 117 -11.68 -19.80 -3.35
CA LEU A 117 -11.59 -19.06 -2.08
C LEU A 117 -12.78 -18.12 -1.85
N VAL A 118 -13.44 -17.67 -2.92
CA VAL A 118 -14.59 -16.77 -2.91
C VAL A 118 -15.75 -17.42 -3.66
N PRO A 119 -16.51 -18.33 -3.03
CA PRO A 119 -17.51 -19.16 -3.73
C PRO A 119 -18.66 -18.38 -4.38
N SER A 120 -18.88 -17.12 -3.97
CA SER A 120 -19.88 -16.23 -4.61
C SER A 120 -19.39 -15.60 -5.91
N ALA A 121 -18.11 -15.74 -6.26
CA ALA A 121 -17.56 -15.25 -7.52
C ALA A 121 -17.76 -16.28 -8.63
N GLU A 122 -18.82 -16.13 -9.43
CA GLU A 122 -19.09 -16.99 -10.59
C GLU A 122 -18.12 -16.75 -11.76
N ARG A 123 -17.57 -15.52 -11.87
CA ARG A 123 -16.56 -15.11 -12.84
C ARG A 123 -15.62 -14.08 -12.21
N VAL A 124 -14.37 -14.02 -12.71
CA VAL A 124 -13.33 -13.12 -12.18
C VAL A 124 -12.69 -12.34 -13.33
N ARG A 125 -12.31 -11.08 -13.04
CA ARG A 125 -11.42 -10.26 -13.88
C ARG A 125 -10.38 -9.60 -13.00
N PHE A 126 -9.11 -9.71 -13.37
CA PHE A 126 -8.01 -9.12 -12.61
C PHE A 126 -7.83 -7.62 -12.90
N THR A 127 -7.34 -6.90 -11.90
CA THR A 127 -6.95 -5.49 -11.95
C THR A 127 -5.57 -5.32 -11.33
N SER A 128 -4.93 -4.17 -11.53
CA SER A 128 -3.58 -3.91 -11.01
C SER A 128 -3.60 -3.41 -9.56
N SER A 129 -4.77 -3.01 -9.05
CA SER A 129 -4.93 -2.52 -7.68
C SER A 129 -6.34 -2.74 -7.13
N GLY A 130 -6.47 -2.59 -5.80
CA GLY A 130 -7.76 -2.56 -5.12
C GLY A 130 -8.62 -1.35 -5.51
N THR A 131 -7.99 -0.18 -5.76
CA THR A 131 -8.67 1.02 -6.28
C THR A 131 -9.32 0.75 -7.63
N GLU A 132 -8.63 0.06 -8.54
CA GLU A 132 -9.21 -0.33 -9.83
C GLU A 132 -10.32 -1.36 -9.69
N ALA A 133 -10.20 -2.31 -8.75
CA ALA A 133 -11.21 -3.32 -8.50
C ALA A 133 -12.54 -2.69 -8.06
N THR A 134 -12.51 -1.78 -7.08
CA THR A 134 -13.71 -1.07 -6.59
C THR A 134 -14.26 -0.10 -7.63
N MET A 135 -13.40 0.57 -8.39
CA MET A 135 -13.80 1.43 -9.50
C MET A 135 -14.55 0.63 -10.57
N MET A 136 -14.05 -0.56 -10.95
CA MET A 136 -14.72 -1.43 -11.91
C MET A 136 -16.04 -1.99 -11.36
N ALA A 137 -16.07 -2.39 -10.09
CA ALA A 137 -17.29 -2.88 -9.44
C ALA A 137 -18.42 -1.84 -9.49
N VAL A 138 -18.13 -0.58 -9.19
CA VAL A 138 -19.11 0.52 -9.30
C VAL A 138 -19.59 0.70 -10.73
N ARG A 139 -18.67 0.69 -11.71
CA ARG A 139 -19.03 0.83 -13.13
C ARG A 139 -19.95 -0.29 -13.59
N LEU A 140 -19.65 -1.54 -13.23
CA LEU A 140 -20.48 -2.69 -13.56
C LEU A 140 -21.85 -2.63 -12.88
N ALA A 141 -21.91 -2.29 -11.59
CA ALA A 141 -23.18 -2.18 -10.86
C ALA A 141 -24.10 -1.12 -11.48
N ARG A 142 -23.55 0.04 -11.89
CA ARG A 142 -24.32 1.07 -12.59
C ARG A 142 -24.78 0.62 -13.97
N ALA A 143 -23.89 0.00 -14.76
CA ALA A 143 -24.23 -0.50 -16.10
C ALA A 143 -25.33 -1.57 -16.05
N PHE A 144 -25.29 -2.45 -15.05
CA PHE A 144 -26.27 -3.51 -14.87
C PHE A 144 -27.63 -2.99 -14.37
N THR A 145 -27.62 -2.07 -13.40
CA THR A 145 -28.86 -1.62 -12.73
C THR A 145 -29.49 -0.36 -13.33
N GLY A 146 -28.74 0.43 -14.10
CA GLY A 146 -29.14 1.76 -14.56
C GLY A 146 -29.22 2.83 -13.45
N LYS A 147 -28.83 2.50 -12.21
CA LYS A 147 -28.93 3.40 -11.04
C LYS A 147 -27.65 4.21 -10.86
N TRP A 148 -27.80 5.48 -10.51
CA TRP A 148 -26.66 6.41 -10.36
C TRP A 148 -26.17 6.57 -8.92
N LYS A 149 -27.07 6.44 -7.95
CA LYS A 149 -26.78 6.61 -6.52
C LYS A 149 -26.06 5.39 -5.96
N LEU A 150 -25.10 5.65 -5.07
CA LEU A 150 -24.35 4.66 -4.32
C LEU A 150 -24.59 4.88 -2.83
N ILE A 151 -24.66 3.80 -2.05
CA ILE A 151 -24.68 3.86 -0.60
C ILE A 151 -23.31 3.43 -0.09
N ARG A 152 -22.75 4.19 0.84
CA ARG A 152 -21.52 3.85 1.57
C ARG A 152 -21.64 4.23 3.03
N PHE A 153 -20.86 3.52 3.83
CA PHE A 153 -20.64 3.88 5.22
C PHE A 153 -19.50 4.90 5.31
N LYS A 154 -19.68 5.91 6.16
CA LYS A 154 -18.64 6.90 6.46
C LYS A 154 -17.38 6.17 6.96
N HIS A 155 -16.20 6.71 6.65
CA HIS A 155 -14.89 6.17 7.03
C HIS A 155 -14.43 4.89 6.33
N HIS A 156 -15.29 4.15 5.63
CA HIS A 156 -14.86 2.96 4.88
C HIS A 156 -13.95 3.35 3.70
N PHE A 157 -12.78 2.70 3.61
CA PHE A 157 -11.82 2.91 2.53
C PHE A 157 -12.02 1.91 1.38
N HIS A 158 -12.19 2.44 0.17
CA HIS A 158 -12.37 1.65 -1.05
C HIS A 158 -11.47 2.14 -2.19
N GLY A 159 -10.29 2.68 -1.83
CA GLY A 159 -9.39 3.34 -2.77
C GLY A 159 -9.67 4.83 -2.92
N TRP A 160 -8.84 5.50 -3.71
CA TRP A 160 -8.79 6.97 -3.82
C TRP A 160 -9.49 7.52 -5.06
N HIS A 161 -10.18 6.68 -5.84
CA HIS A 161 -10.91 7.14 -7.03
C HIS A 161 -12.12 8.01 -6.64
N ASP A 162 -12.58 8.87 -7.56
CA ASP A 162 -13.53 9.97 -7.30
C ASP A 162 -14.80 9.58 -6.56
N HIS A 163 -15.32 8.37 -6.80
CA HIS A 163 -16.54 7.90 -6.13
C HIS A 163 -16.32 7.51 -4.65
N MET A 164 -15.07 7.33 -4.23
CA MET A 164 -14.70 6.80 -2.91
C MET A 164 -13.91 7.79 -2.06
N THR A 165 -13.35 8.86 -2.64
CA THR A 165 -12.48 9.79 -1.91
C THR A 165 -13.22 10.66 -0.87
N SER A 166 -14.50 11.00 -1.10
CA SER A 166 -15.26 11.85 -0.16
C SER A 166 -15.81 11.07 1.03
N GLY A 167 -15.71 11.60 2.24
CA GLY A 167 -16.26 10.97 3.45
C GLY A 167 -15.48 9.75 3.97
N TYR A 168 -14.31 9.48 3.39
CA TYR A 168 -13.25 8.70 4.03
C TYR A 168 -12.53 9.58 5.08
N ALA A 169 -12.01 8.97 6.14
CA ALA A 169 -11.06 9.63 7.04
C ALA A 169 -9.84 8.73 7.18
N SER A 170 -8.65 9.34 7.14
CA SER A 170 -7.41 8.62 7.38
C SER A 170 -7.35 8.14 8.82
N HIS A 171 -6.99 6.88 9.05
CA HIS A 171 -6.76 6.33 10.39
C HIS A 171 -5.57 7.00 11.13
N PHE A 172 -4.87 7.93 10.49
CA PHE A 172 -3.69 8.61 11.00
C PHE A 172 -3.87 10.13 11.15
N ASP A 173 -5.10 10.64 11.10
CA ASP A 173 -5.35 12.09 11.28
C ASP A 173 -5.20 12.57 12.74
N GLY A 174 -4.81 11.67 13.66
CA GLY A 174 -4.60 11.98 15.07
C GLY A 174 -5.89 12.27 15.83
N SER A 175 -7.07 12.11 15.21
CA SER A 175 -8.33 12.19 15.93
C SER A 175 -8.50 10.93 16.80
N PRO A 176 -8.89 11.08 18.09
CA PRO A 176 -9.22 9.92 18.91
C PRO A 176 -10.40 9.17 18.29
N THR A 177 -10.29 7.85 18.18
CA THR A 177 -11.43 6.96 17.89
C THR A 177 -12.45 6.97 19.02
#